data_AF-A0A9E4KCZ1-F1
#
_entry.id   AF-A0A9E4KCZ1-F1
#
_cell.length_a   1.000
_cell.length_b   1.000
_cell.length_c   1.000
_cell.angle_alpha   90.00
_cell.angle_beta   90.00
_cell.angle_gamma   90.00
#
_symmetry.space_group_name_H-M   'P 1'
#
loop_
_entity.id
_entity.type
_entity.pdbx_description
1 polymer ?
#
loop_
_entity_poly.entity_id
_entity_poly.type
_entity_poly.pdbx_seq_one_letter_code
_entity_poly.pdbx_strand_id
1 'polypeptide(L)'
;AEPSGVLAIRGTEGMVVNFAKCCWPIPDDAIVGVFNPGKGITIHRQGCPNLGDYKKHGHKWIEAEWEPDVQGEFATKIKVESGNQRGVLASVASVISQQESNIEHVGSEERDGLSSTLVFVITVKNRLHLARIMRQVRSLPSVMRISRLK
;
A
#
# COMPACT_ATOMS: atom_id res chain seq x y z
N ALA A 1 25.42 -22.07 -8.06
CA ALA A 1 25.80 -20.69 -7.70
C ALA A 1 24.59 -20.04 -7.06
N GLU A 2 24.66 -19.66 -5.79
CA GLU A 2 23.60 -18.87 -5.17
C GLU A 2 23.63 -17.46 -5.79
N PRO A 3 22.47 -16.88 -6.17
CA PRO A 3 22.46 -15.52 -6.68
C PRO A 3 22.77 -14.59 -5.50
N SER A 4 24.04 -14.19 -5.39
CA SER A 4 24.56 -13.20 -4.45
C SER A 4 24.30 -11.80 -4.99
N GLY A 5 23.02 -11.49 -5.24
CA GLY A 5 22.59 -10.21 -5.76
C GLY A 5 21.27 -9.78 -5.15
N VAL A 6 21.21 -8.50 -4.78
CA VAL A 6 19.97 -7.84 -4.36
C VAL A 6 18.97 -7.91 -5.51
N LEU A 7 17.76 -8.38 -5.21
CA LEU A 7 16.67 -8.42 -6.19
C LEU A 7 16.14 -7.00 -6.44
N ALA A 8 16.44 -6.47 -7.62
CA ALA A 8 15.95 -5.17 -8.05
C ALA A 8 14.48 -5.26 -8.53
N ILE A 9 13.61 -4.40 -8.00
CA ILE A 9 12.17 -4.34 -8.31
C ILE A 9 11.86 -3.10 -9.15
N ARG A 10 11.50 -3.33 -10.40
CA ARG A 10 11.05 -2.38 -11.44
C ARG A 10 9.54 -2.20 -11.49
N GLY A 11 8.77 -3.16 -10.96
CA GLY A 11 7.31 -3.17 -11.03
C GLY A 11 6.73 -3.91 -12.24
N THR A 12 7.57 -4.39 -13.16
CA THR A 12 7.18 -5.03 -14.42
C THR A 12 7.59 -6.50 -14.48
N GLU A 13 7.90 -7.12 -13.35
CA GLU A 13 8.46 -8.48 -13.27
C GLU A 13 7.47 -9.59 -13.68
N GLY A 14 6.19 -9.25 -13.84
CA GLY A 14 5.14 -10.20 -14.20
C GLY A 14 4.84 -11.21 -13.08
N MET A 15 4.43 -12.42 -13.47
CA MET A 15 3.82 -13.41 -12.56
C MET A 15 4.74 -13.99 -11.46
N VAL A 16 6.04 -13.70 -11.51
CA VAL A 16 7.03 -14.27 -10.57
C VAL A 16 7.13 -13.46 -9.28
N VAL A 17 6.75 -12.18 -9.32
CA VAL A 17 6.83 -11.27 -8.17
C VAL A 17 5.43 -10.79 -7.79
N ASN A 18 5.09 -10.96 -6.52
CA ASN A 18 3.82 -10.54 -5.95
C ASN A 18 4.04 -9.52 -4.84
N PHE A 19 3.14 -8.55 -4.67
CA PHE A 19 3.19 -7.60 -3.57
C PHE A 19 2.27 -8.02 -2.43
N ALA A 20 2.78 -8.02 -1.20
CA ALA A 20 2.03 -8.49 -0.04
C ALA A 20 0.85 -7.57 0.31
N LYS A 21 -0.35 -8.15 0.41
CA LYS A 21 -1.57 -7.43 0.84
C LYS A 21 -1.68 -7.20 2.35
N CYS A 22 -0.75 -7.74 3.15
CA CYS A 22 -0.68 -7.38 4.56
C CYS A 22 -0.12 -5.96 4.71
N CYS A 23 1.02 -5.68 4.06
CA CYS A 23 1.76 -4.44 4.26
C CYS A 23 1.82 -3.51 3.05
N TRP A 24 1.26 -3.87 1.89
CA TRP A 24 1.10 -3.00 0.72
C TRP A 24 2.35 -2.18 0.36
N PRO A 25 3.49 -2.84 0.09
CA PRO A 25 4.72 -2.14 -0.28
C PRO A 25 4.53 -1.36 -1.58
N ILE A 26 5.07 -0.14 -1.62
CA ILE A 26 5.14 0.71 -2.82
C ILE A 26 6.58 1.22 -2.98
N PRO A 27 6.94 1.79 -4.14
CA PRO A 27 8.27 2.37 -4.36
C PRO A 27 8.66 3.36 -3.26
N ASP A 28 9.95 3.37 -2.92
CA ASP A 28 10.57 4.09 -1.80
C ASP A 28 10.30 3.51 -0.39
N ASP A 29 9.55 2.41 -0.27
CA ASP A 29 9.52 1.62 0.97
C ASP A 29 10.79 0.77 1.07
N ALA A 30 11.36 0.62 2.27
CA ALA A 30 12.34 -0.43 2.50
C ALA A 30 11.65 -1.80 2.39
N ILE A 31 12.17 -2.71 1.55
CA ILE A 31 11.50 -3.97 1.21
C ILE A 31 12.37 -5.20 1.47
N VAL A 32 11.74 -6.37 1.44
CA VAL A 32 12.37 -7.69 1.49
C VAL A 32 11.54 -8.67 0.65
N GLY A 33 12.20 -9.58 -0.06
CA GLY A 33 11.57 -10.67 -0.78
C GLY A 33 11.47 -11.93 0.08
N VAL A 34 10.31 -12.59 0.05
CA VAL A 34 10.10 -13.91 0.67
C VAL A 34 9.80 -14.91 -0.44
N PHE A 35 10.63 -15.94 -0.57
CA PHE A 35 10.39 -17.01 -1.54
C PHE A 35 9.33 -17.98 -1.02
N ASN A 36 8.27 -18.17 -1.80
CA ASN A 36 7.21 -19.11 -1.52
C ASN A 36 7.11 -20.16 -2.65
N PRO A 37 7.46 -21.43 -2.36
CA PRO A 37 7.36 -22.50 -3.35
C PRO A 37 5.98 -22.55 -4.02
N GLY A 38 5.96 -22.47 -5.35
CA GLY A 38 4.72 -22.49 -6.15
C GLY A 38 4.00 -21.14 -6.29
N LYS A 39 4.36 -20.10 -5.53
CA LYS A 39 3.80 -18.74 -5.66
C LYS A 39 4.81 -17.66 -6.09
N GLY A 40 6.09 -18.04 -6.21
CA GLY A 40 7.16 -17.11 -6.58
C GLY A 40 7.67 -16.32 -5.39
N ILE A 41 8.07 -15.06 -5.62
CA ILE A 41 8.62 -14.17 -4.61
C ILE A 41 7.54 -13.18 -4.20
N THR A 42 7.27 -13.07 -2.90
CA THR A 42 6.38 -12.05 -2.35
C THR A 42 7.20 -10.93 -1.73
N ILE A 43 7.00 -9.70 -2.18
CA ILE A 43 7.63 -8.50 -1.65
C ILE A 43 6.83 -7.99 -0.46
N HIS A 44 7.53 -7.75 0.65
CA HIS A 44 7.01 -7.16 1.87
C HIS A 44 7.77 -5.87 2.20
N ARG A 45 7.17 -4.97 2.98
CA ARG A 45 7.93 -3.91 3.66
C ARG A 45 8.80 -4.51 4.76
N GLN A 46 9.99 -3.96 4.95
CA GLN A 46 10.81 -4.26 6.12
C GLN A 46 10.04 -3.89 7.40
N GLY A 47 10.04 -4.79 8.38
CA GLY A 47 9.26 -4.64 9.62
C GLY A 47 7.79 -5.03 9.50
N CYS A 48 7.36 -5.69 8.42
CA CYS A 48 6.02 -6.28 8.36
C CYS A 48 5.85 -7.35 9.47
N PRO A 49 4.78 -7.28 10.29
CA PRO A 49 4.61 -8.17 11.45
C PRO A 49 4.52 -9.66 11.04
N ASN A 50 4.01 -9.93 9.84
CA ASN A 50 3.86 -11.29 9.33
C ASN A 50 5.20 -11.94 8.93
N LEU A 51 6.29 -11.18 8.83
CA LEU A 51 7.63 -11.72 8.51
C LEU A 51 8.12 -12.74 9.55
N GLY A 52 7.74 -12.56 10.82
CA GLY A 52 8.10 -13.49 11.89
C GLY A 52 7.57 -14.90 11.65
N ASP A 53 6.35 -15.02 11.13
CA ASP A 53 5.74 -16.32 10.87
C ASP A 53 6.36 -17.00 9.64
N TYR A 54 6.74 -16.25 8.60
CA TYR A 54 7.44 -16.83 7.45
C TYR A 54 8.79 -17.44 7.84
N LYS A 55 9.53 -16.80 8.77
CA LYS A 55 10.79 -17.35 9.30
C LYS A 55 10.58 -18.69 10.01
N LYS A 56 9.50 -18.83 10.80
CA LYS A 56 9.17 -20.09 11.50
C LYS A 56 8.86 -21.25 10.55
N HIS A 57 8.26 -20.96 9.40
CA HIS A 57 7.90 -21.98 8.40
C HIS A 57 9.03 -22.28 7.39
N GLY A 58 10.26 -21.80 7.65
CA GLY A 58 11.44 -22.12 6.83
C GLY A 58 11.47 -21.44 5.45
N HIS A 59 10.67 -20.37 5.24
CA HIS A 59 10.75 -19.61 4.01
C HIS A 59 12.11 -18.89 3.89
N LYS A 60 12.67 -18.89 2.68
CA LYS A 60 13.93 -18.20 2.38
C LYS A 60 13.69 -16.72 2.11
N TRP A 61 14.58 -15.90 2.64
CA TRP A 61 14.55 -14.45 2.50
C TRP A 61 15.53 -14.05 1.40
N ILE A 62 15.16 -13.03 0.65
CA ILE A 62 15.96 -12.47 -0.44
C ILE A 62 16.02 -10.97 -0.19
N GLU A 63 17.24 -10.42 -0.20
CA GLU A 63 17.42 -8.97 -0.19
C GLU A 63 16.80 -8.39 -1.45
N ALA A 64 16.00 -7.34 -1.29
CA ALA A 64 15.30 -6.71 -2.40
C ALA A 64 15.33 -5.21 -2.22
N GLU A 65 15.44 -4.50 -3.33
CA GLU A 65 15.44 -3.04 -3.38
C GLU A 65 14.62 -2.59 -4.59
N TRP A 66 14.05 -1.39 -4.51
CA TRP A 66 13.41 -0.77 -5.65
C TRP A 66 14.47 -0.27 -6.62
N GLU A 67 14.24 -0.43 -7.92
CA GLU A 67 15.03 0.30 -8.90
C GLU A 67 14.80 1.81 -8.79
N PRO A 68 15.76 2.66 -9.19
CA PRO A 68 15.58 4.11 -9.14
C PRO A 68 14.37 4.61 -9.96
N ASP A 69 14.13 3.99 -11.12
CA ASP A 69 13.11 4.44 -12.09
C ASP A 69 11.96 3.44 -12.23
N VAL A 70 11.39 3.00 -11.10
CA VAL A 70 10.21 2.12 -11.08
C VAL A 70 9.07 2.74 -11.88
N GLN A 71 8.52 1.98 -12.82
CA GLN A 71 7.37 2.39 -13.62
C GLN A 71 6.11 1.64 -13.18
N GLY A 72 4.97 2.31 -13.27
CA GLY A 72 3.67 1.71 -13.00
C GLY A 72 2.99 2.21 -11.71
N GLU A 73 1.93 1.51 -11.37
CA GLU A 73 1.02 1.86 -10.29
C GLU A 73 0.92 0.72 -9.28
N PHE A 74 1.05 1.06 -8.00
CA PHE A 74 1.13 0.11 -6.90
C PHE A 74 -0.02 0.34 -5.94
N ALA A 75 -0.77 -0.72 -5.65
CA ALA A 75 -1.86 -0.66 -4.70
C ALA A 75 -1.34 -0.37 -3.28
N THR A 76 -2.02 0.53 -2.57
CA THR A 76 -1.79 0.78 -1.16
C THR A 76 -3.08 1.11 -0.44
N LYS A 77 -3.11 0.82 0.86
CA LYS A 77 -4.30 0.97 1.66
C LYS A 77 -4.19 2.20 2.57
N ILE A 78 -5.20 3.06 2.53
CA ILE A 78 -5.35 4.22 3.41
C ILE A 78 -6.62 4.11 4.24
N LYS A 79 -6.56 4.66 5.45
CA LYS A 79 -7.71 4.83 6.35
C LYS A 79 -7.94 6.31 6.55
N VAL A 80 -9.19 6.73 6.38
CA VAL A 80 -9.67 8.10 6.59
C VAL A 80 -10.73 8.05 7.69
N GLU A 81 -10.51 8.81 8.75
CA GLU A 81 -11.48 9.01 9.82
C GLU A 81 -12.08 10.40 9.60
N SER A 82 -13.41 10.48 9.57
CA SER A 82 -14.14 11.68 9.24
C SER A 82 -15.37 11.86 10.10
N GLY A 83 -15.83 13.10 10.24
CA GLY A 83 -17.16 13.37 10.79
C GLY A 83 -18.26 12.74 9.93
N ASN A 84 -19.32 12.25 10.57
CA ASN A 84 -20.46 11.63 9.91
C ASN A 84 -21.35 12.71 9.26
N GLN A 85 -20.92 13.20 8.10
CA GLN A 85 -21.68 14.13 7.29
C GLN A 85 -22.03 13.51 5.94
N ARG A 86 -23.15 13.95 5.36
CA ARG A 86 -23.57 13.46 4.04
C ARG A 86 -22.51 13.82 2.99
N GLY A 87 -22.16 12.85 2.16
CA GLY A 87 -21.30 13.05 0.99
C GLY A 87 -19.80 12.93 1.22
N VAL A 88 -19.30 12.64 2.44
CA VAL A 88 -17.84 12.51 2.69
C VAL A 88 -17.19 11.50 1.76
N LEU A 89 -17.80 10.32 1.60
CA LEU A 89 -17.28 9.27 0.74
C LEU A 89 -17.02 9.79 -0.69
N ALA A 90 -17.99 10.51 -1.24
CA ALA A 90 -17.90 11.09 -2.59
C ALA A 90 -16.84 12.19 -2.66
N SER A 91 -16.75 13.07 -1.64
CA SER A 91 -15.73 14.11 -1.58
C SER A 91 -14.32 13.52 -1.51
N VAL A 92 -14.10 12.52 -0.66
CA VAL A 92 -12.80 11.85 -0.51
C VAL A 92 -12.43 11.11 -1.80
N ALA A 93 -13.36 10.34 -2.37
CA ALA A 93 -13.14 9.62 -3.63
C ALA A 93 -12.81 10.58 -4.78
N SER A 94 -13.52 11.70 -4.89
CA SER A 94 -13.25 12.72 -5.92
C SER A 94 -11.85 13.32 -5.78
N VAL A 95 -11.41 13.65 -4.56
CA VAL A 95 -10.06 14.16 -4.31
C VAL A 95 -8.99 13.12 -4.69
N ILE A 96 -9.21 11.84 -4.37
CA ILE A 96 -8.29 10.77 -4.77
C ILE A 96 -8.19 10.69 -6.30
N SER A 97 -9.33 10.65 -7.01
CA SER A 97 -9.33 10.56 -8.47
C SER A 97 -8.71 11.78 -9.16
N GLN A 98 -8.90 13.00 -8.61
CA GLN A 98 -8.27 14.22 -9.13
C GLN A 98 -6.74 14.22 -9.00
N GLN A 99 -6.19 13.36 -8.15
CA GLN A 99 -4.75 13.15 -8.03
C GLN A 99 -4.24 12.05 -8.96
N GLU A 100 -4.98 11.66 -10.00
CA GLU A 100 -4.58 10.60 -10.93
C GLU A 100 -4.31 9.26 -10.22
N SER A 101 -5.18 8.91 -9.26
CA SER A 101 -5.11 7.65 -8.52
C SER A 101 -6.38 6.84 -8.75
N ASN A 102 -6.22 5.55 -9.07
CA ASN A 102 -7.34 4.63 -9.18
C ASN A 102 -7.79 4.17 -7.80
N ILE A 103 -9.09 3.96 -7.62
CA ILE A 103 -9.67 3.37 -6.40
C ILE A 103 -10.06 1.93 -6.71
N GLU A 104 -9.30 0.98 -6.21
CA GLU A 104 -9.55 -0.46 -6.43
C GLU A 104 -10.63 -0.99 -5.48
N HIS A 105 -10.69 -0.46 -4.27
CA HIS A 105 -11.66 -0.89 -3.26
C HIS A 105 -11.98 0.25 -2.31
N VAL A 106 -13.22 0.27 -1.85
CA VAL A 106 -13.69 1.20 -0.83
C VAL A 106 -14.61 0.48 0.15
N GLY A 107 -14.39 0.71 1.44
CA GLY A 107 -15.23 0.24 2.53
C GLY A 107 -15.51 1.37 3.51
N SER A 108 -16.64 1.27 4.21
CA SER A 108 -17.05 2.24 5.22
C SER A 108 -17.55 1.50 6.45
N GLU A 109 -17.14 1.97 7.62
CA GLU A 109 -17.63 1.50 8.92
C GLU A 109 -18.06 2.73 9.73
N GLU A 110 -19.30 2.70 10.22
CA GLU A 110 -19.79 3.70 11.18
C GLU A 110 -19.26 3.36 12.58
N ARG A 111 -18.74 4.35 13.31
CA ARG A 111 -18.13 4.12 14.62
C ARG A 111 -19.09 4.36 15.78
N ASP A 112 -19.68 5.54 15.83
CA ASP A 112 -20.40 6.05 16.99
C ASP A 112 -21.52 7.04 16.62
N GLY A 113 -21.98 7.01 15.36
CA GLY A 113 -22.98 7.95 14.84
C GLY A 113 -22.46 9.36 14.54
N LEU A 114 -21.35 9.77 15.15
CA LEU A 114 -20.71 11.08 14.95
C LEU A 114 -19.52 11.01 14.00
N SER A 115 -18.90 9.84 13.89
CA SER A 115 -17.74 9.59 13.05
C SER A 115 -17.89 8.34 12.19
N SER A 116 -17.26 8.39 11.02
CA SER A 116 -17.20 7.29 10.07
C SER A 116 -15.73 7.00 9.71
N THR A 117 -15.42 5.73 9.52
CA THR A 117 -14.12 5.28 9.03
C THR A 117 -14.27 4.80 7.61
N LEU A 118 -13.54 5.41 6.68
CA LEU A 118 -13.44 4.99 5.30
C LEU A 118 -12.09 4.32 5.07
N VAL A 119 -12.10 3.17 4.42
CA VAL A 119 -10.89 2.44 4.03
C VAL A 119 -10.85 2.35 2.52
N PHE A 120 -9.79 2.87 1.92
CA PHE A 120 -9.57 2.82 0.49
C PHE A 120 -8.34 1.98 0.16
N VAL A 121 -8.45 1.15 -0.87
CA VAL A 121 -7.30 0.63 -1.60
C VAL A 121 -7.18 1.46 -2.87
N ILE A 122 -6.05 2.15 -3.02
CA ILE A 122 -5.77 3.08 -4.11
C ILE A 122 -4.47 2.73 -4.78
N THR A 123 -4.30 3.12 -6.05
CA THR A 123 -3.01 2.97 -6.74
C THR A 123 -2.16 4.23 -6.63
N VAL A 124 -0.85 4.06 -6.44
CA VAL A 124 0.11 5.17 -6.36
C VAL A 124 1.39 4.85 -7.11
N LYS A 125 2.08 5.89 -7.58
CA LYS A 125 3.34 5.77 -8.32
C LYS A 125 4.51 5.51 -7.35
N ASN A 126 4.51 6.19 -6.21
CA ASN A 126 5.53 6.08 -5.16
C ASN A 126 5.06 6.75 -3.85
N ARG A 127 5.92 6.80 -2.83
CA ARG A 127 5.61 7.44 -1.54
C ARG A 127 5.32 8.93 -1.66
N LEU A 128 6.01 9.63 -2.57
CA LEU A 128 5.76 11.06 -2.80
C LEU A 128 4.37 11.30 -3.37
N HIS A 129 3.93 10.50 -4.35
CA HIS A 129 2.58 10.56 -4.90
C HIS A 129 1.54 10.29 -3.80
N LEU A 130 1.69 9.23 -3.02
CA LEU A 130 0.81 8.93 -1.88
C LEU A 130 0.74 10.11 -0.88
N ALA A 131 1.86 10.72 -0.55
CA ALA A 131 1.90 11.84 0.38
C ALA A 131 1.12 13.06 -0.14
N ARG A 132 1.14 13.32 -1.45
CA ARG A 132 0.33 14.37 -2.08
C ARG A 132 -1.16 14.07 -1.95
N ILE A 133 -1.59 12.86 -2.31
CA ILE A 133 -2.98 12.40 -2.15
C ILE A 133 -3.44 12.57 -0.70
N MET A 134 -2.66 12.04 0.25
CA MET A 134 -3.01 12.12 1.66
C MET A 134 -3.10 13.57 2.18
N ARG A 135 -2.29 14.48 1.64
CA ARG A 135 -2.34 15.91 1.98
C ARG A 135 -3.64 16.55 1.48
N GLN A 136 -4.03 16.28 0.24
CA GLN A 136 -5.27 16.81 -0.34
C GLN A 136 -6.52 16.24 0.33
N VAL A 137 -6.51 14.95 0.67
CA VAL A 137 -7.63 14.36 1.43
C VAL A 137 -7.71 14.99 2.82
N ARG A 138 -6.57 15.24 3.48
CA ARG A 138 -6.54 15.89 4.81
C ARG A 138 -7.07 17.33 4.81
N SER A 139 -7.01 18.06 3.69
CA SER A 139 -7.55 19.42 3.61
C SER A 139 -9.07 19.49 3.52
N LEU A 140 -9.76 18.35 3.34
CA LEU A 140 -11.22 18.31 3.40
C LEU A 140 -11.67 18.60 4.85
N PRO A 141 -12.57 19.57 5.10
CA PRO A 141 -12.99 19.95 6.45
C PRO A 141 -13.56 18.81 7.29
N SER A 142 -14.13 17.80 6.64
CA SER A 142 -14.72 16.62 7.29
C SER A 142 -13.71 15.57 7.71
N VAL A 143 -12.48 15.62 7.20
CA VAL A 143 -11.45 14.63 7.48
C VAL A 143 -10.74 14.99 8.78
N MET A 144 -10.91 14.15 9.79
CA MET A 144 -10.28 14.30 11.10
C MET A 144 -8.87 13.70 11.11
N ARG A 145 -8.70 12.54 10.45
CA ARG A 145 -7.42 11.83 10.40
C ARG A 145 -7.29 11.04 9.11
N ILE A 146 -6.07 10.94 8.62
CA ILE A 146 -5.72 10.04 7.52
C ILE A 146 -4.39 9.35 7.80
N SER A 147 -4.32 8.04 7.55
CA SER A 147 -3.15 7.21 7.76
C SER A 147 -3.02 6.13 6.69
N ARG A 148 -1.79 5.81 6.28
CA ARG A 148 -1.48 4.62 5.48
C ARG A 148 -1.51 3.39 6.38
N LEU A 149 -2.21 2.34 5.97
CA LEU A 149 -2.24 1.07 6.70
C LEU A 149 -1.00 0.21 6.38
N LYS A 150 -0.65 -0.66 7.32
CA LYS A 150 0.52 -1.56 7.31
C LYS A 150 0.08 -3.00 7.47
#